data_AF-T1CL58-F1
#
_entry.id   AF-T1CL58-F1
#
_cell.length_a   1.000
_cell.length_b   1.000
_cell.length_c   1.000
_cell.angle_alpha   90.00
_cell.angle_beta   90.00
_cell.angle_gamma   90.00
#
_symmetry.space_group_name_H-M   'P 1'
#
loop_
_entity.id
_entity.type
_entity.pdbx_description
1 polymer ?
#
loop_
_entity_poly.entity_id
_entity_poly.type
_entity_poly.pdbx_seq_one_letter_code
_entity_poly.pdbx_strand_id
1 'polypeptide(L)'
;RGESEARALLRAIEQRLQECRLEMHPEKSGVVYCKDADRRGSYPRIHFTFLGYTFRPRKVKARNGKAWMSFLPAVSAAAIKRMNRTIREWHLPRQSPASLSELAIRYNATLRGWLNYYGHFYKSAMRRVFDHFDQQLPRWARRRYRKHADSTRLSRRWL
;
A
#
# COMPACT_ATOMS: atom_id res chain seq x y z
N ARG A 1 -26.57 6.62 9.68
CA ARG A 1 -26.73 5.17 9.86
C ARG A 1 -26.17 4.76 11.20
N GLY A 2 -26.99 4.11 12.03
CA GLY A 2 -26.63 3.68 13.38
C GLY A 2 -25.96 2.30 13.43
N GLU A 3 -25.46 1.92 14.60
CA GLU A 3 -24.92 0.58 14.83
C GLU A 3 -26.00 -0.51 14.65
N SER A 4 -27.22 -0.26 15.13
CA SER A 4 -28.37 -1.16 15.02
C SER A 4 -28.70 -1.50 13.56
N GLU A 5 -28.72 -0.51 12.68
CA GLU A 5 -28.92 -0.68 11.23
C GLU A 5 -27.80 -1.51 10.60
N ALA A 6 -26.54 -1.25 10.96
CA ALA A 6 -25.40 -2.01 10.43
C ALA A 6 -25.46 -3.48 10.85
N ARG A 7 -25.86 -3.77 12.10
CA ARG A 7 -26.06 -5.14 12.59
C ARG A 7 -27.26 -5.83 11.93
N ALA A 8 -28.35 -5.09 11.68
CA ALA A 8 -29.49 -5.62 10.94
C ALA A 8 -29.11 -6.01 9.51
N LEU A 9 -28.34 -5.15 8.82
CA LEU A 9 -27.82 -5.45 7.48
C LEU A 9 -26.90 -6.68 7.48
N LEU A 10 -26.02 -6.82 8.48
CA LEU A 10 -25.14 -7.98 8.60
C LEU A 10 -25.95 -9.30 8.71
N ARG A 11 -27.02 -9.30 9.52
CA ARG A 11 -27.93 -10.46 9.63
C ARG A 11 -28.67 -10.77 8.32
N ALA A 12 -29.12 -9.73 7.61
CA ALA A 12 -29.77 -9.93 6.31
C ALA A 12 -28.81 -10.54 5.27
N ILE A 13 -27.54 -10.13 5.28
CA ILE A 13 -26.50 -10.72 4.42
C ILE A 13 -26.25 -12.18 4.81
N GLU A 14 -26.16 -12.48 6.10
CA GLU A 14 -25.99 -13.85 6.60
C GLU A 14 -27.12 -14.78 6.14
N GLN A 15 -28.38 -14.35 6.29
CA GLN A 15 -29.54 -15.08 5.79
C GLN A 15 -29.47 -15.31 4.28
N ARG A 16 -29.12 -14.28 3.51
CA ARG A 16 -29.01 -14.40 2.05
C ARG A 16 -27.90 -15.37 1.62
N LEU A 17 -26.78 -15.40 2.35
CA LEU A 17 -25.71 -16.37 2.10
C LEU A 17 -26.18 -17.80 2.39
N GLN A 18 -26.91 -18.01 3.49
CA GLN A 18 -27.46 -19.32 3.85
C GLN A 18 -28.44 -19.86 2.78
N GLU A 19 -29.31 -19.01 2.23
CA GLU A 19 -30.17 -19.37 1.09
C GLU A 19 -29.36 -19.85 -0.12
N CYS A 20 -28.19 -19.24 -0.33
CA CYS A 20 -27.23 -19.63 -1.37
C CYS A 20 -26.30 -20.79 -0.95
N ARG A 21 -26.55 -21.46 0.18
CA ARG A 21 -25.71 -22.53 0.75
C ARG A 21 -24.27 -22.10 1.06
N LEU A 22 -24.10 -20.84 1.45
CA LEU A 22 -22.84 -20.25 1.90
C LEU A 22 -22.94 -19.86 3.37
N GLU A 23 -21.83 -19.97 4.09
CA GLU A 23 -21.74 -19.56 5.49
C GLU A 23 -20.84 -18.34 5.66
N MET A 24 -21.26 -17.41 6.51
CA MET A 24 -20.49 -16.22 6.81
C MET A 24 -19.41 -16.52 7.85
N HIS A 25 -18.14 -16.27 7.51
CA HIS A 25 -17.04 -16.52 8.44
C HIS A 25 -17.02 -15.50 9.59
N PRO A 26 -17.06 -15.93 10.87
CA PRO A 26 -17.29 -15.04 12.02
C PRO A 26 -16.16 -14.01 12.24
N GLU A 27 -14.91 -14.39 11.98
CA GLU A 27 -13.79 -13.46 12.14
C GLU A 27 -13.60 -12.48 10.97
N LYS A 28 -13.88 -12.93 9.74
CA LYS A 28 -13.63 -12.16 8.51
C LYS A 28 -14.75 -11.16 8.25
N SER A 29 -15.97 -11.47 8.67
CA SER A 29 -17.14 -10.61 8.53
C SER A 29 -17.41 -9.83 9.82
N GLY A 30 -17.95 -8.62 9.69
CA GLY A 30 -18.31 -7.82 10.85
C GLY A 30 -18.51 -6.34 10.54
N VAL A 31 -19.05 -5.63 11.53
CA VAL A 31 -19.24 -4.18 11.47
C VAL A 31 -17.95 -3.48 11.90
N VAL A 32 -17.57 -2.43 11.17
CA VAL A 32 -16.39 -1.62 11.47
C VAL A 32 -16.83 -0.21 11.81
N TYR A 33 -16.30 0.34 12.89
CA TYR A 33 -16.53 1.73 13.25
C TYR A 33 -15.66 2.66 12.42
N CYS A 34 -16.28 3.39 11.52
CA CYS A 34 -15.62 4.38 10.66
C CYS A 34 -15.31 5.67 11.44
N LYS A 35 -14.31 5.61 12.32
CA LYS A 35 -13.89 6.71 13.21
C LYS A 35 -13.30 7.90 12.44
N ASP A 36 -13.76 9.10 12.77
CA ASP A 36 -13.32 10.40 12.23
C ASP A 36 -13.33 11.46 13.34
N ALA A 37 -13.22 12.75 12.98
CA ALA A 37 -13.15 13.86 13.95
C ALA A 37 -14.43 14.02 14.80
N ASP A 38 -15.59 13.71 14.22
CA ASP A 38 -16.89 13.90 14.87
C ASP A 38 -17.33 12.62 15.61
N ARG A 39 -16.88 11.46 15.13
CA ARG A 39 -17.16 10.13 15.69
C ARG A 39 -16.16 9.73 16.77
N ARG A 40 -16.42 10.16 18.01
CA ARG A 40 -15.50 9.97 19.16
C ARG A 40 -15.62 8.62 19.89
N GLY A 41 -16.55 7.76 19.49
CA GLY A 41 -16.76 6.44 20.10
C GLY A 41 -15.50 5.57 20.14
N SER A 42 -15.48 4.65 21.11
CA SER A 42 -14.43 3.64 21.24
C SER A 42 -14.99 2.30 20.82
N TYR A 43 -14.35 1.67 19.83
CA TYR A 43 -14.73 0.37 19.29
C TYR A 43 -13.46 -0.43 19.02
N PRO A 44 -13.50 -1.77 19.15
CA PRO A 44 -12.32 -2.61 18.90
C PRO A 44 -11.93 -2.64 17.41
N ARG A 45 -12.92 -2.69 16.51
CA ARG A 45 -12.70 -2.72 15.05
C ARG A 45 -12.90 -1.32 14.46
N ILE A 46 -11.80 -0.63 14.22
CA ILE A 46 -11.76 0.73 13.61
C ILE A 46 -11.02 0.75 12.27
N HIS A 47 -10.80 -0.39 11.65
CA HIS A 47 -10.18 -0.47 10.33
C HIS A 47 -10.57 -1.78 9.64
N PHE A 48 -10.50 -1.77 8.31
CA PHE A 48 -10.60 -2.98 7.51
C PHE A 48 -9.77 -2.85 6.24
N THR A 49 -9.52 -3.97 5.59
CA THR A 49 -8.82 -3.99 4.30
C THR A 49 -9.75 -4.51 3.22
N PHE A 50 -9.83 -3.80 2.09
CA PHE A 50 -10.61 -4.17 0.93
C PHE A 50 -9.81 -3.87 -0.34
N LEU A 51 -9.71 -4.83 -1.26
CA LEU A 51 -8.94 -4.74 -2.51
C LEU A 51 -7.51 -4.21 -2.33
N GLY A 52 -6.85 -4.59 -1.23
CA GLY A 52 -5.48 -4.16 -0.94
C GLY A 52 -5.34 -2.74 -0.38
N TYR A 53 -6.44 -2.04 -0.08
CA TYR A 53 -6.45 -0.79 0.68
C TYR A 53 -6.91 -1.01 2.10
N THR A 54 -6.18 -0.43 3.07
CA THR A 54 -6.62 -0.39 4.46
C THR A 54 -7.31 0.94 4.75
N PHE A 55 -8.62 0.86 5.03
CA PHE A 55 -9.46 1.95 5.48
C PHE A 55 -9.33 2.08 7.00
N ARG A 56 -8.95 3.27 7.48
CA ARG A 56 -8.77 3.56 8.91
C ARG A 56 -8.79 5.07 9.17
N PRO A 57 -8.86 5.52 10.44
CA PRO A 57 -8.68 6.92 10.79
C PRO A 57 -7.29 7.40 10.37
N ARG A 58 -7.24 8.50 9.62
CA ARG A 58 -6.02 9.13 9.12
C ARG A 58 -6.11 10.64 9.24
N LYS A 59 -4.97 11.28 9.48
CA LYS A 59 -4.84 12.73 9.48
C LYS A 59 -4.87 13.23 8.03
N VAL A 60 -5.82 14.11 7.75
CA VAL A 60 -5.91 14.88 6.50
C VAL A 60 -5.32 16.25 6.77
N LYS A 61 -4.62 16.81 5.78
CA LYS A 61 -4.11 18.19 5.81
C LYS A 61 -4.57 18.90 4.54
N ALA A 62 -5.29 20.00 4.70
CA ALA A 62 -5.66 20.89 3.62
C ALA A 62 -4.49 21.80 3.22
N ARG A 63 -4.57 22.40 2.04
CA ARG A 63 -3.55 23.32 1.50
C ARG A 63 -3.33 24.53 2.40
N ASN A 64 -4.37 25.04 3.06
CA ASN A 64 -4.31 26.14 4.02
C ASN A 64 -3.75 25.74 5.40
N GLY A 65 -3.20 24.51 5.56
CA GLY A 65 -2.61 24.05 6.81
C GLY A 65 -3.58 23.41 7.81
N LYS A 66 -4.90 23.58 7.65
CA LYS A 66 -5.91 22.94 8.51
C LYS A 66 -5.78 21.41 8.44
N ALA A 67 -5.86 20.75 9.58
CA ALA A 67 -5.79 19.29 9.66
C ALA A 67 -6.94 18.73 10.50
N TRP A 68 -7.46 17.59 10.09
CA TRP A 68 -8.51 16.87 10.81
C TRP A 68 -8.35 15.36 10.61
N MET A 69 -9.06 14.57 11.41
CA MET A 69 -9.11 13.12 11.25
C MET A 69 -10.28 12.74 10.37
N SER A 70 -10.04 11.86 9.40
CA SER A 70 -11.07 11.28 8.55
C SER A 70 -10.81 9.80 8.33
N PHE A 71 -11.84 9.05 7.98
CA PHE A 71 -11.76 7.62 7.73
C PHE A 71 -11.44 7.34 6.26
N LEU A 72 -10.18 7.09 5.94
CA LEU A 72 -9.71 7.10 4.55
C LEU A 72 -8.85 5.87 4.19
N PRO A 73 -8.94 5.40 2.93
CA PRO A 73 -8.14 4.29 2.43
C PRO A 73 -6.69 4.71 2.15
N ALA A 74 -5.74 3.81 2.35
CA ALA A 74 -4.43 3.86 1.68
C ALA A 74 -3.93 2.44 1.45
N VAL A 75 -2.90 2.27 0.62
CA VAL A 75 -2.29 0.96 0.36
C VAL A 75 -2.03 0.18 1.66
N SER A 76 -2.44 -1.08 1.68
CA SER A 76 -2.32 -1.96 2.84
C SER A 76 -0.87 -2.39 3.07
N ALA A 77 -0.53 -2.69 4.32
CA ALA A 77 0.80 -3.23 4.66
C ALA A 77 1.08 -4.55 3.93
N ALA A 78 0.05 -5.40 3.75
CA ALA A 78 0.16 -6.64 2.99
C ALA A 78 0.49 -6.39 1.51
N ALA A 79 -0.14 -5.40 0.87
CA ALA A 79 0.18 -5.01 -0.49
C ALA A 79 1.62 -4.46 -0.62
N ILE A 80 2.05 -3.59 0.30
CA ILE A 80 3.45 -3.10 0.36
C ILE A 80 4.42 -4.28 0.48
N LYS A 81 4.14 -5.25 1.37
CA LYS A 81 4.98 -6.43 1.56
C LYS A 81 5.09 -7.26 0.28
N ARG A 82 4.00 -7.46 -0.45
CA ARG A 82 4.02 -8.16 -1.74
C ARG A 82 4.85 -7.41 -2.78
N MET A 83 4.64 -6.11 -2.97
CA MET A 83 5.41 -5.30 -3.92
C MET A 83 6.91 -5.32 -3.59
N ASN A 84 7.28 -5.15 -2.31
CA ASN A 84 8.67 -5.21 -1.88
C ASN A 84 9.28 -6.61 -2.07
N ARG A 85 8.50 -7.68 -1.88
CA ARG A 85 8.95 -9.04 -2.18
C ARG A 85 9.25 -9.19 -3.68
N THR A 86 8.36 -8.74 -4.56
CA THR A 86 8.59 -8.75 -6.01
C THR A 86 9.83 -7.95 -6.41
N ILE A 87 10.05 -6.76 -5.83
CA ILE A 87 11.28 -5.96 -6.06
C ILE A 87 12.55 -6.75 -5.67
N ARG A 88 12.52 -7.48 -4.55
CA ARG A 88 13.66 -8.31 -4.11
C ARG A 88 13.93 -9.47 -5.05
N GLU A 89 12.87 -10.12 -5.55
CA GLU A 89 12.93 -11.26 -6.48
C GLU A 89 13.49 -10.84 -7.86
N TRP A 90 13.43 -9.57 -8.23
CA TRP A 90 14.14 -9.08 -9.42
C TRP A 90 15.66 -9.23 -9.30
N HIS A 91 16.21 -9.33 -8.09
CA HIS A 91 17.65 -9.40 -7.88
C HIS A 91 18.43 -8.31 -8.65
N LEU A 92 17.88 -7.10 -8.69
CA LEU A 92 18.39 -5.98 -9.49
C LEU A 92 19.91 -5.75 -9.35
N PRO A 93 20.53 -5.85 -8.15
CA PRO A 93 21.98 -5.72 -8.01
C PRO A 93 22.80 -6.81 -8.75
N ARG A 94 22.21 -7.96 -9.08
CA ARG A 94 22.89 -9.05 -9.82
C ARG A 94 22.81 -8.86 -11.34
N GLN A 95 22.05 -7.89 -11.83
CA GLN A 95 21.85 -7.64 -13.27
C GLN A 95 22.86 -6.62 -13.81
N SER A 96 24.13 -6.73 -13.43
CA SER A 96 25.18 -5.78 -13.83
C SER A 96 25.40 -5.63 -15.35
N PRO A 97 25.13 -6.64 -16.22
CA PRO A 97 25.28 -6.46 -17.67
C PRO A 97 24.26 -5.50 -18.29
N ALA A 98 23.06 -5.41 -17.73
CA ALA A 98 22.00 -4.56 -18.25
C ALA A 98 22.35 -3.07 -18.11
N SER A 99 21.91 -2.22 -19.03
CA SER A 99 21.99 -0.75 -18.93
C SER A 99 20.87 -0.18 -18.07
N LEU A 100 21.00 1.07 -17.62
CA LEU A 100 19.93 1.73 -16.85
C LEU A 100 18.62 1.83 -17.66
N SER A 101 18.72 2.12 -18.97
CA SER A 101 17.57 2.18 -19.86
C SER A 101 16.87 0.83 -20.01
N GLU A 102 17.63 -0.27 -20.10
CA GLU A 102 17.07 -1.63 -20.15
C GLU A 102 16.35 -1.99 -18.84
N LEU A 103 16.93 -1.63 -17.69
CA LEU A 103 16.26 -1.80 -16.40
C LEU A 103 14.97 -0.97 -16.32
N ALA A 104 14.98 0.27 -16.81
CA ALA A 104 13.82 1.13 -16.87
C ALA A 104 12.71 0.51 -17.73
N ILE A 105 13.03 0.05 -18.95
CA ILE A 105 12.08 -0.65 -19.83
C ILE A 105 11.48 -1.86 -19.12
N ARG A 106 12.31 -2.66 -18.44
CA ARG A 106 11.90 -3.89 -17.75
C ARG A 106 10.92 -3.66 -16.59
N TYR A 107 11.15 -2.62 -15.78
CA TYR A 107 10.41 -2.45 -14.51
C TYR A 107 9.37 -1.33 -14.53
N ASN A 108 9.48 -0.34 -15.42
CA ASN A 108 8.60 0.82 -15.41
C ASN A 108 7.13 0.47 -15.63
N ALA A 109 6.80 -0.57 -16.40
CA ALA A 109 5.41 -1.00 -16.58
C ALA A 109 4.79 -1.43 -15.24
N THR A 110 5.46 -2.30 -14.49
CA THR A 110 5.00 -2.80 -13.19
C THR A 110 4.94 -1.70 -12.14
N LEU A 111 6.00 -0.89 -12.04
CA LEU A 111 6.06 0.22 -11.08
C LEU A 111 4.97 1.27 -11.34
N ARG A 112 4.73 1.62 -12.61
CA ARG A 112 3.62 2.51 -12.99
C ARG A 112 2.26 1.89 -12.68
N GLY A 113 2.08 0.60 -12.95
CA GLY A 113 0.84 -0.11 -12.61
C GLY A 113 0.53 -0.03 -11.12
N TRP A 114 1.52 -0.27 -10.26
CA TRP A 114 1.37 -0.13 -8.82
C TRP A 114 1.06 1.31 -8.39
N LEU A 115 1.74 2.31 -8.97
CA LEU A 115 1.46 3.72 -8.67
C LEU A 115 0.06 4.14 -9.12
N ASN A 116 -0.36 3.72 -10.30
CA ASN A 116 -1.66 4.07 -10.87
C ASN A 116 -2.80 3.47 -10.04
N TYR A 117 -2.64 2.21 -9.61
CA TYR A 117 -3.59 1.58 -8.72
C TYR A 117 -3.48 2.18 -7.31
N TYR A 118 -2.44 1.85 -6.56
CA TYR A 118 -2.33 2.15 -5.13
C TYR A 118 -2.10 3.63 -4.79
N GLY A 119 -1.66 4.43 -5.75
CA GLY A 119 -1.45 5.86 -5.59
C GLY A 119 -2.71 6.72 -5.73
N HIS A 120 -3.86 6.14 -6.10
CA HIS A 120 -5.11 6.89 -6.31
C HIS A 120 -5.51 7.75 -5.10
N PHE A 121 -5.47 7.19 -3.89
CA PHE A 121 -5.86 7.91 -2.67
C PHE A 121 -4.69 8.65 -2.02
N TYR A 122 -3.57 7.97 -1.78
CA TYR A 122 -2.39 8.55 -1.13
C TYR A 122 -1.10 8.12 -1.84
N LYS A 123 -0.69 8.90 -2.84
CA LYS A 123 0.62 8.73 -3.49
C LYS A 123 1.77 8.73 -2.47
N SER A 124 1.67 9.51 -1.40
CA SER A 124 2.69 9.53 -0.33
C SER A 124 2.85 8.19 0.39
N ALA A 125 1.80 7.37 0.50
CA ALA A 125 1.88 6.05 1.13
C ALA A 125 2.69 5.05 0.28
N MET A 126 2.76 5.27 -1.05
CA MET A 126 3.56 4.46 -1.96
C MET A 126 5.06 4.76 -1.88
N ARG A 127 5.46 5.90 -1.31
CA ARG A 127 6.86 6.33 -1.23
C ARG A 127 7.78 5.22 -0.69
N ARG A 128 7.35 4.48 0.33
CA ARG A 128 8.14 3.37 0.91
C ARG A 128 8.47 2.24 -0.07
N VAL A 129 7.60 1.99 -1.06
CA VAL A 129 7.83 0.98 -2.10
C VAL A 129 8.85 1.50 -3.12
N PHE A 130 8.69 2.74 -3.56
CA PHE A 130 9.62 3.38 -4.50
C PHE A 130 10.99 3.59 -3.87
N ASP A 131 11.06 4.07 -2.63
CA ASP A 131 12.32 4.16 -1.88
C ASP A 131 13.02 2.80 -1.77
N HIS A 132 12.26 1.70 -1.64
CA HIS A 132 12.84 0.35 -1.58
C HIS A 132 13.44 -0.09 -2.92
N PHE A 133 12.77 0.24 -4.03
CA PHE A 133 13.29 0.04 -5.38
C PHE A 133 14.52 0.90 -5.65
N ASP A 134 14.45 2.20 -5.34
CA ASP A 134 15.53 3.16 -5.53
C ASP A 134 16.78 2.78 -4.75
N GLN A 135 16.64 2.15 -3.58
CA GLN A 135 17.78 1.62 -2.83
C GLN A 135 18.53 0.48 -3.55
N GLN A 136 17.90 -0.21 -4.50
CA GLN A 136 18.56 -1.28 -5.27
C GLN A 136 19.42 -0.72 -6.41
N LEU A 137 19.06 0.42 -6.99
CA LEU A 137 19.77 1.01 -8.13
C LEU A 137 21.24 1.36 -7.80
N PRO A 138 21.57 2.03 -6.67
CA PRO A 138 22.96 2.26 -6.29
C PRO A 138 23.74 0.96 -6.13
N ARG A 139 23.12 -0.10 -5.58
CA ARG A 139 23.77 -1.41 -5.41
C ARG A 139 24.09 -2.08 -6.74
N TRP A 140 23.21 -1.91 -7.73
CA TRP A 140 23.49 -2.31 -9.11
C TRP A 140 24.61 -1.46 -9.73
N ALA A 141 24.55 -0.13 -9.60
CA ALA A 141 25.56 0.76 -10.17
C ALA A 141 26.98 0.47 -9.62
N ARG A 142 27.09 0.19 -8.32
CA ARG A 142 28.35 -0.24 -7.67
C ARG A 142 28.94 -1.50 -8.29
N ARG A 143 28.10 -2.46 -8.69
CA ARG A 143 28.53 -3.74 -9.26
C ARG A 143 28.83 -3.63 -10.76
N ARG A 144 28.21 -2.68 -11.45
CA ARG A 144 28.45 -2.43 -12.88
C ARG A 144 29.68 -1.58 -13.13
N TYR A 145 29.89 -0.52 -12.34
CA TYR A 145 30.92 0.48 -12.61
C TYR A 145 32.01 0.46 -11.54
N ARG A 146 33.25 0.19 -11.94
CA ARG A 146 34.42 0.16 -11.03
C ARG A 146 34.60 1.48 -10.28
N LYS A 147 34.36 2.63 -10.94
CA LYS A 147 34.41 3.99 -10.34
C LYS A 147 33.45 4.17 -9.15
N HIS A 148 32.42 3.35 -9.05
CA HIS A 148 31.38 3.45 -8.03
C HIS A 148 31.46 2.33 -6.98
N ALA A 149 32.32 1.33 -7.16
CA ALA A 149 32.37 0.10 -6.36
C ALA A 149 32.40 0.35 -4.84
N ASP A 150 33.17 1.34 -4.41
CA ASP A 150 33.44 1.58 -2.98
C ASP A 150 32.52 2.62 -2.33
N SER A 151 31.62 3.27 -3.10
CA SER A 151 30.79 4.35 -2.58
C SER A 151 29.34 4.31 -3.05
N THR A 152 28.45 3.96 -2.10
CA THR A 152 26.99 4.10 -2.27
C THR A 152 26.58 5.56 -2.50
N ARG A 153 27.29 6.53 -1.91
CA ARG A 153 27.01 7.96 -2.08
C ARG A 153 27.29 8.43 -3.50
N LEU A 154 28.44 8.07 -4.06
CA LEU A 154 28.78 8.41 -5.45
C LEU A 154 27.83 7.75 -6.44
N SER A 155 27.45 6.49 -6.17
CA SER A 155 26.47 5.77 -6.99
C SER A 155 25.10 6.45 -7.00
N ARG A 156 24.63 6.90 -5.83
CA ARG A 156 23.36 7.65 -5.70
C ARG A 156 23.39 9.00 -6.38
N ARG A 157 24.54 9.70 -6.39
CA ARG A 157 24.68 11.01 -7.03
C ARG A 157 24.75 10.91 -8.56
N TRP A 158 25.19 9.76 -9.07
CA TRP A 158 25.30 9.50 -10.51
C TRP A 158 23.95 9.13 -11.14
N LEU A 159 23.10 8.38 -10.40
CA LEU A 159 21.72 8.06 -10.77
C LEU A 159 20.83 9.31 -10.72
#